data_AF-A0A1I0I8V6-F1
#
_entry.id   AF-A0A1I0I8V6-F1
#
_cell.length_a   1.000
_cell.length_b   1.000
_cell.length_c   1.000
_cell.angle_alpha   90.00
_cell.angle_beta   90.00
_cell.angle_gamma   90.00
#
_symmetry.space_group_name_H-M   'P 1'
#
loop_
_entity.id
_entity.type
_entity.pdbx_description
1 polymer ?
#
loop_
_entity_poly.entity_id
_entity_poly.type
_entity_poly.pdbx_seq_one_letter_code
_entity_poly.pdbx_strand_id
1 'polypeptide(L)'
;MAKFLIILLVIWLVSRYILPVVLRLVVGALVKKQAQKFGQQFGQNPFSQPPRPEPARPATAPGEVHVDYVPPQAEPDTREFKGGEYVDFEEVK
;
A
#
# COMPACT_ATOMS: atom_id res chain seq x y z
N MET A 1 -38.46 -42.01 9.59
CA MET A 1 -37.92 -41.13 10.65
C MET A 1 -36.40 -40.97 10.55
N ALA A 2 -35.59 -42.04 10.63
CA ALA A 2 -34.12 -41.94 10.62
C ALA A 2 -33.51 -41.21 9.40
N LYS A 3 -34.05 -41.43 8.19
CA LYS A 3 -33.65 -40.73 6.96
C LYS A 3 -33.70 -39.20 7.08
N PHE A 4 -34.68 -38.65 7.80
CA PHE A 4 -34.79 -37.20 8.02
C PHE A 4 -33.62 -36.68 8.89
N LEU A 5 -33.30 -37.40 9.97
CA LEU A 5 -32.19 -37.05 10.86
C LEU A 5 -30.84 -37.14 10.15
N ILE A 6 -30.66 -38.16 9.29
CA ILE A 6 -29.42 -38.31 8.49
C ILE A 6 -29.27 -37.16 7.49
N ILE A 7 -30.34 -36.78 6.79
CA ILE A 7 -30.29 -35.65 5.85
C ILE A 7 -29.96 -34.35 6.61
N LEU A 8 -30.58 -34.13 7.77
CA LEU A 8 -30.33 -32.93 8.58
C LEU A 8 -28.88 -32.90 9.11
N LEU A 9 -28.35 -34.04 9.56
CA LEU A 9 -26.96 -34.18 9.98
C LEU A 9 -25.98 -33.86 8.83
N VAL A 10 -26.26 -34.37 7.62
CA VAL A 10 -25.44 -34.10 6.44
C VAL A 10 -25.48 -32.62 6.07
N ILE A 11 -26.66 -31.99 6.07
CA ILE A 11 -26.80 -30.54 5.81
C ILE A 11 -26.03 -29.73 6.85
N TRP A 12 -26.12 -30.12 8.13
CA TRP A 12 -25.39 -29.45 9.21
C TRP A 12 -23.87 -29.56 9.04
N LEU A 13 -23.37 -30.75 8.74
CA LEU A 13 -21.96 -30.99 8.43
C LEU A 13 -21.48 -30.18 7.22
N VAL A 14 -22.23 -30.24 6.12
CA VAL A 14 -21.93 -29.49 4.90
C VAL A 14 -21.92 -28.00 5.17
N SER A 15 -22.92 -27.46 5.86
CA SER A 15 -22.94 -26.05 6.26
C SER A 15 -21.75 -25.69 7.15
N ARG A 16 -21.42 -26.53 8.13
CA ARG A 16 -20.32 -26.26 9.08
C ARG A 16 -18.94 -26.20 8.43
N TYR A 17 -18.71 -26.98 7.37
CA TYR A 17 -17.40 -27.14 6.74
C TYR A 17 -17.29 -26.46 5.36
N ILE A 18 -18.34 -26.50 4.53
CA ILE A 18 -18.32 -25.93 3.17
C ILE A 18 -18.60 -24.42 3.21
N LEU A 19 -19.55 -23.97 4.04
CA LEU A 19 -19.94 -22.56 4.11
C LEU A 19 -18.78 -21.60 4.40
N PRO A 20 -17.86 -21.85 5.36
CA PRO A 20 -16.73 -20.94 5.60
C PRO A 20 -15.75 -20.87 4.42
N VAL A 21 -15.60 -21.96 3.66
CA VAL A 21 -14.73 -21.99 2.48
C VAL A 21 -15.34 -21.17 1.35
N VAL A 22 -16.62 -21.38 1.06
CA VAL A 22 -17.35 -20.63 0.03
C VAL A 22 -17.37 -19.14 0.36
N LEU A 23 -17.63 -18.78 1.63
CA LEU A 23 -17.60 -17.39 2.08
C LEU A 23 -16.23 -16.74 1.81
N ARG A 24 -15.12 -17.41 2.15
CA ARG A 24 -13.77 -16.89 1.88
C ARG A 24 -13.51 -16.69 0.39
N LEU A 25 -13.97 -17.61 -0.46
CA LEU A 25 -13.82 -17.50 -1.91
C LEU A 25 -14.63 -16.34 -2.48
N VAL A 26 -15.89 -16.20 -2.08
CA VAL A 26 -16.77 -15.12 -2.52
C VAL A 26 -16.24 -13.78 -2.07
N VAL A 27 -15.91 -13.64 -0.78
CA VAL A 27 -15.33 -12.40 -0.23
C VAL A 27 -14.02 -12.07 -0.93
N GLY A 28 -13.12 -13.04 -1.11
CA GLY A 28 -11.86 -12.84 -1.83
C GLY A 28 -12.07 -12.37 -3.27
N ALA A 29 -13.03 -12.95 -3.99
CA ALA A 29 -13.35 -12.55 -5.36
C ALA A 29 -13.97 -11.14 -5.43
N LEU A 30 -14.84 -10.80 -4.48
CA LEU A 30 -15.44 -9.46 -4.40
C LEU A 30 -14.41 -8.40 -4.01
N VAL A 31 -13.55 -8.68 -3.03
CA VAL A 31 -12.45 -7.80 -2.62
C VAL A 31 -11.48 -7.60 -3.77
N LYS A 32 -11.10 -8.67 -4.50
CA LYS A 32 -10.21 -8.55 -5.67
C LYS A 32 -10.80 -7.63 -6.74
N LYS A 33 -12.09 -7.78 -7.06
CA LYS A 33 -12.77 -6.90 -8.03
C LYS A 33 -12.84 -5.45 -7.57
N GLN A 34 -13.07 -5.21 -6.28
CA GLN A 34 -13.08 -3.87 -5.71
C GLN A 34 -11.68 -3.27 -5.67
N ALA A 35 -10.68 -4.01 -5.20
CA ALA A 35 -9.29 -3.59 -5.16
C ALA A 35 -8.72 -3.30 -6.55
N GLN A 36 -9.16 -3.99 -7.61
CA GLN A 36 -8.76 -3.65 -8.99
C GLN A 36 -9.33 -2.30 -9.44
N LYS A 37 -10.57 -1.97 -9.06
CA LYS A 37 -11.19 -0.68 -9.40
C LYS A 37 -10.66 0.46 -8.54
N PHE A 38 -10.53 0.23 -7.23
CA PHE A 38 -9.95 1.19 -6.29
C PHE A 38 -8.45 1.36 -6.52
N GLY A 39 -7.71 0.31 -6.88
CA GLY A 39 -6.30 0.38 -7.25
C GLY A 39 -6.04 1.15 -8.56
N GLN A 40 -7.02 1.29 -9.45
CA GLN A 40 -6.87 2.22 -10.58
C GLN A 40 -7.12 3.69 -10.16
N GLN A 41 -7.92 3.92 -9.12
CA GLN A 41 -8.28 5.26 -8.64
C GLN A 41 -7.40 5.78 -7.49
N PHE A 42 -6.77 4.87 -6.73
CA PHE A 42 -5.88 5.13 -5.59
C PHE A 42 -4.49 4.49 -5.76
N GLY A 43 -4.23 3.71 -6.82
CA GLY A 43 -2.93 3.03 -7.03
C GLY A 43 -1.80 3.92 -7.53
N GLN A 44 -1.95 5.24 -7.49
CA GLN A 44 -0.79 6.07 -7.17
C GLN A 44 -0.53 5.95 -5.67
N ASN A 45 0.03 4.81 -5.26
CA ASN A 45 0.97 4.83 -4.17
C ASN A 45 2.13 5.72 -4.67
N PRO A 46 2.38 6.92 -4.11
CA PRO A 46 3.50 7.77 -4.55
C PRO A 46 4.87 7.11 -4.33
N PHE A 47 4.92 5.94 -3.69
CA PHE A 47 6.14 5.19 -3.38
C PHE A 47 6.31 3.87 -4.15
N SER A 48 5.38 3.49 -5.02
CA SER A 48 5.50 2.27 -5.83
C SER A 48 5.44 2.58 -7.32
N GLN A 49 6.39 3.38 -7.78
CA GLN A 49 6.71 3.46 -9.20
C GLN A 49 7.56 2.23 -9.55
N PRO A 50 7.21 1.43 -10.57
CA PRO A 50 8.09 0.35 -11.02
C PRO A 50 9.42 0.96 -11.51
N PRO A 51 10.58 0.33 -11.23
CA PRO A 51 11.85 0.82 -11.77
C PRO A 51 11.75 0.81 -13.29
N ARG A 52 11.89 1.99 -13.91
CA ARG A 52 12.08 2.10 -15.35
C ARG A 52 13.41 1.40 -15.65
N PRO A 53 13.49 0.47 -16.62
CA PRO A 53 14.78 -0.11 -16.99
C PRO A 53 15.66 0.99 -17.56
N GLU A 54 16.72 1.33 -16.83
CA GLU A 54 17.78 2.22 -17.32
C GLU A 54 18.55 1.53 -18.45
N PRO A 55 18.92 2.26 -19.52
CA PRO A 55 19.84 1.74 -20.52
C PRO A 55 21.21 1.58 -19.87
N ALA A 56 21.78 0.37 -19.98
CA ALA A 56 23.10 0.02 -19.45
C ALA A 56 24.15 1.07 -19.84
N ARG A 57 24.79 1.70 -18.84
CA ARG A 57 25.89 2.65 -19.03
C ARG A 57 27.19 2.12 -18.42
N PRO A 58 28.34 2.46 -19.05
CA PRO A 58 29.62 1.79 -18.84
C PRO A 58 30.21 2.05 -17.45
N ALA A 59 30.95 1.06 -16.94
CA ALA A 59 31.55 1.05 -15.61
C ALA A 59 32.51 2.23 -15.39
N THR A 60 32.25 3.01 -14.33
CA THR A 60 33.05 4.15 -13.87
C THR A 60 34.27 3.73 -13.03
N ALA A 61 35.30 4.56 -13.06
CA ALA A 61 36.60 4.34 -12.41
C ALA A 61 36.53 4.47 -10.87
N PRO A 62 37.46 3.86 -10.12
CA PRO A 62 37.45 3.92 -8.65
C PRO A 62 37.75 5.34 -8.15
N GLY A 63 36.79 5.94 -7.44
CA GLY A 63 36.93 7.23 -6.76
C GLY A 63 35.82 8.26 -7.04
N GLU A 64 34.92 7.96 -7.99
CA GLU A 64 33.83 8.86 -8.35
C GLU A 64 32.53 8.49 -7.60
N VAL A 65 31.94 9.45 -6.87
CA VAL A 65 30.64 9.27 -6.21
C VAL A 65 29.54 9.52 -7.23
N HIS A 66 28.87 8.46 -7.66
CA HIS A 66 27.74 8.57 -8.58
C HIS A 66 26.46 8.94 -7.82
N VAL A 67 25.79 10.01 -8.27
CA VAL A 67 24.46 10.40 -7.77
C VAL A 67 23.44 10.04 -8.84
N ASP A 68 22.77 8.90 -8.65
CA ASP A 68 21.81 8.33 -9.62
C ASP A 68 20.62 9.26 -9.89
N TYR A 69 20.29 10.12 -8.93
CA TYR A 69 19.14 11.01 -9.05
C TYR A 69 19.28 12.23 -8.15
N VAL A 70 19.27 13.41 -8.76
CA VAL A 70 19.06 14.68 -8.06
C VAL A 70 17.62 15.11 -8.34
N PRO A 71 16.72 15.08 -7.34
CA PRO A 71 15.35 15.54 -7.55
C PRO A 71 15.35 17.02 -7.94
N PRO A 72 14.45 17.47 -8.84
CA PRO A 72 14.31 18.88 -9.15
C PRO A 72 13.91 19.62 -7.87
N GLN A 73 14.78 20.51 -7.39
CA GLN A 73 14.43 21.41 -6.30
C GLN A 73 13.36 22.36 -6.85
N ALA A 74 12.13 22.25 -6.33
CA ALA A 74 11.19 23.36 -6.46
C ALA A 74 11.87 24.58 -5.83
N GLU A 75 11.90 25.69 -6.56
CA GLU A 75 12.41 26.95 -6.02
C GLU A 75 11.74 27.18 -4.66
N PRO A 76 12.50 27.40 -3.58
CA PRO A 76 11.89 27.66 -2.29
C PRO A 76 11.00 28.89 -2.47
N ASP A 77 9.69 28.72 -2.27
CA ASP A 77 8.77 29.85 -2.29
C ASP A 77 9.07 30.70 -1.06
N THR A 78 9.98 31.66 -1.23
CA THR A 78 10.42 32.56 -0.17
C THR A 78 9.33 33.55 0.25
N ARG A 79 8.10 33.42 -0.26
CA ARG A 79 7.05 34.43 -0.09
C ARG A 79 6.22 34.24 1.17
N GLU A 80 6.22 33.08 1.82
CA GLU A 80 5.29 32.84 2.94
C GLU A 80 5.84 32.10 4.18
N PHE A 81 7.17 32.02 4.38
CA PHE A 81 7.64 31.68 5.73
C PHE A 81 7.58 32.90 6.65
N LYS A 82 6.39 33.19 7.18
CA LYS A 82 6.22 34.09 8.33
C LYS A 82 6.59 33.32 9.60
N GLY A 83 7.90 33.12 9.80
CA GLY A 83 8.42 32.60 11.06
C GLY A 83 7.81 33.38 12.22
N GLY A 84 7.15 32.68 13.13
CA GLY A 84 6.52 33.28 14.30
C GLY A 84 7.54 34.00 15.19
N GLU A 85 7.04 34.80 16.12
CA GLU A 85 7.89 35.48 17.10
C GLU A 85 8.47 34.45 18.07
N TYR A 86 9.80 34.37 18.13
CA TYR A 86 10.50 33.53 19.10
C TYR A 86 10.42 34.22 20.45
N VAL A 87 9.79 33.55 21.42
CA VAL A 87 9.73 34.03 22.80
C VAL A 87 10.94 33.49 23.54
N ASP A 88 11.85 34.39 23.92
CA ASP A 88 12.96 34.05 24.80
C ASP A 88 12.41 33.69 26.18
N PHE A 89 12.69 32.47 26.65
CA PHE A 89 12.39 32.07 28.03
C PHE A 89 13.63 32.25 28.89
N GLU A 90 13.44 32.90 30.05
CA GLU A 90 14.47 32.93 31.08
C GLU A 90 14.56 31.54 31.72
N GLU A 91 15.68 30.85 31.52
CA GLU A 91 15.95 29.57 32.16
C GLU A 91 16.14 29.78 33.66
N VAL A 92 15.15 29.40 34.47
CA VAL A 92 15.26 29.45 35.93
C VAL A 92 16.23 28.37 36.40
N LYS A 93 17.37 28.80 36.95
CA LYS A 93 18.45 27.96 37.48
C LYS A 93 18.17 27.45 38.90
#